data_AF-A0A3C0MFX4-F1
#
_entry.id   AF-A0A3C0MFX4-F1
#
_cell.length_a   1.000
_cell.length_b   1.000
_cell.length_c   1.000
_cell.angle_alpha   90.00
_cell.angle_beta   90.00
_cell.angle_gamma   90.00
#
_symmetry.space_group_name_H-M   'P 1'
#
loop_
_entity.id
_entity.type
_entity.pdbx_description
1 polymer ?
#
loop_
_entity_poly.entity_id
_entity_poly.type
_entity_poly.pdbx_seq_one_letter_code
_entity_poly.pdbx_strand_id
1 'polypeptide(L)'
;RLDASGKPKRGRTLLVLAGGELLIDGVREELLYPTLDAIRARWGDQGPSLSLQTTGDILTPEMVAEVFARGVRTIAIASIDDFHM
;
A
#
# COMPACT_ATOMS: atom_id res chain seq x y z
N ARG A 1 -19.24 -13.32 -1.13
CA ARG A 1 -20.63 -12.82 -1.15
C ARG A 1 -21.15 -12.91 -2.59
N LEU A 2 -22.34 -13.44 -2.83
CA LEU A 2 -22.90 -13.51 -4.19
C LEU A 2 -23.54 -12.17 -4.57
N ASP A 3 -23.59 -11.86 -5.87
CA ASP A 3 -24.40 -10.75 -6.40
C ASP A 3 -25.86 -11.19 -6.61
N ALA A 4 -26.72 -10.27 -7.07
CA ALA A 4 -28.14 -10.53 -7.28
C ALA A 4 -28.41 -11.61 -8.36
N SER A 5 -27.41 -11.97 -9.18
CA SER A 5 -27.50 -13.02 -10.19
C SER A 5 -26.97 -14.38 -9.72
N GLY A 6 -26.57 -14.49 -8.44
CA GLY A 6 -25.99 -15.71 -7.87
C GLY A 6 -24.52 -15.94 -8.25
N LYS A 7 -23.87 -14.98 -8.92
CA LYS A 7 -22.43 -15.06 -9.23
C LYS A 7 -21.59 -14.58 -8.06
N PRO A 8 -20.33 -15.06 -7.90
CA PRO A 8 -19.42 -14.50 -6.92
C PRO A 8 -19.24 -13.01 -7.19
N LYS A 9 -19.63 -12.17 -6.23
CA LYS A 9 -19.36 -10.73 -6.29
C LYS A 9 -17.84 -10.57 -6.26
N ARG A 10 -17.24 -10.19 -7.39
CA ARG A 10 -15.82 -9.86 -7.44
C ARG A 10 -15.59 -8.64 -6.55
N GLY A 11 -14.86 -8.84 -5.47
CA GLY A 11 -14.32 -7.73 -4.69
C GLY A 11 -13.30 -6.95 -5.51
N ARG A 12 -13.03 -5.71 -5.10
CA ARG A 12 -11.92 -4.92 -5.65
C ARG A 12 -10.63 -5.70 -5.43
N THR A 13 -9.83 -5.88 -6.47
CA THR A 13 -8.53 -6.58 -6.39
C THR A 13 -7.66 -5.91 -5.33
N LEU A 14 -7.03 -6.69 -4.44
CA LEU A 14 -6.02 -6.21 -3.52
C LEU A 14 -4.65 -6.31 -4.20
N LEU A 15 -3.94 -5.19 -4.30
CA LEU A 15 -2.53 -5.16 -4.68
C LEU A 15 -1.71 -4.84 -3.43
N VAL A 16 -0.81 -5.76 -3.09
CA VAL A 16 0.12 -5.59 -1.97
C VAL A 16 1.48 -5.21 -2.53
N LEU A 17 1.99 -4.05 -2.14
CA LEU A 17 3.35 -3.60 -2.42
C LEU A 17 4.20 -3.99 -1.21
N ALA A 18 5.03 -5.02 -1.35
CA ALA A 18 5.75 -5.62 -0.24
C ALA A 18 7.27 -5.49 -0.38
N GLY A 19 7.92 -5.15 0.73
CA GLY A 19 9.37 -5.10 0.89
C GLY A 19 9.72 -4.43 2.21
N GLY A 20 10.77 -4.87 2.90
CA GLY A 20 11.14 -4.29 4.20
C GLY A 20 11.41 -2.78 4.11
N GLU A 21 12.17 -2.40 3.08
CA GLU A 21 12.75 -1.07 2.93
C GLU A 21 12.06 -0.22 1.84
N LEU A 22 10.77 -0.42 1.58
CA LEU A 22 10.07 0.35 0.53
C LEU A 22 10.02 1.87 0.80
N LEU A 23 10.24 2.28 2.05
CA LEU A 23 10.13 3.67 2.51
C LEU A 23 11.48 4.38 2.70
N ILE A 24 12.61 3.72 2.43
CA ILE A 24 13.90 4.43 2.39
C ILE A 24 13.92 5.39 1.20
N ASP A 25 14.57 6.56 1.35
CA ASP A 25 14.45 7.68 0.41
C ASP A 25 14.59 7.28 -1.07
N GLY A 26 15.66 6.54 -1.42
CA GLY A 26 15.92 6.13 -2.80
C GLY A 26 14.85 5.20 -3.40
N VAL A 27 14.23 4.34 -2.59
CA VAL A 27 13.15 3.47 -3.08
C VAL A 27 11.80 4.20 -3.04
N ARG A 28 11.58 4.98 -1.98
CA ARG A 28 10.34 5.72 -1.74
C ARG A 28 10.07 6.72 -2.86
N GLU A 29 11.05 7.57 -3.15
CA GLU A 29 10.90 8.71 -4.05
C GLU A 29 11.05 8.31 -5.52
N GLU A 30 11.96 7.38 -5.84
CA GLU A 30 12.23 7.00 -7.22
C GLU A 30 11.32 5.89 -7.74
N LEU A 31 10.78 5.02 -6.85
CA LEU A 31 10.00 3.86 -7.26
C LEU A 31 8.60 3.84 -6.65
N LEU A 32 8.48 3.86 -5.33
CA LEU A 32 7.20 3.64 -4.66
C LEU A 32 6.20 4.75 -5.00
N TYR A 33 6.56 6.01 -4.80
CA TYR A 33 5.67 7.14 -5.04
C TYR A 33 5.25 7.26 -6.51
N PRO A 34 6.18 7.22 -7.49
CA PRO A 34 5.81 7.19 -8.90
C PRO A 34 4.89 6.02 -9.25
N THR A 35 5.11 4.84 -8.65
CA THR A 35 4.26 3.67 -8.89
C THR A 35 2.84 3.89 -8.36
N LEU A 36 2.69 4.40 -7.13
CA LEU A 36 1.38 4.71 -6.55
C LEU A 36 0.64 5.77 -7.38
N ASP A 37 1.34 6.82 -7.79
CA ASP A 37 0.78 7.89 -8.61
C ASP A 37 0.38 7.37 -10.00
N ALA A 38 1.18 6.51 -10.62
CA ALA A 38 0.86 5.89 -11.91
C ALA A 38 -0.36 4.94 -11.81
N ILE A 39 -0.48 4.16 -10.73
CA ILE A 39 -1.66 3.31 -10.50
C ILE A 39 -2.91 4.19 -10.41
N ARG A 40 -2.87 5.26 -9.59
CA ARG A 40 -4.00 6.17 -9.43
C ARG A 40 -4.35 6.88 -10.73
N ALA A 41 -3.35 7.38 -11.47
CA ALA A 41 -3.55 8.05 -12.75
C ALA A 41 -4.18 7.11 -13.80
N ARG A 42 -3.79 5.83 -13.80
CA ARG A 42 -4.27 4.85 -14.78
C ARG A 42 -5.69 4.33 -14.49
N TRP A 43 -6.02 4.09 -13.23
CA TRP A 43 -7.26 3.38 -12.87
C TRP A 43 -8.21 4.15 -11.96
N GLY A 44 -7.77 5.26 -11.34
CA GLY A 44 -8.58 6.05 -10.42
C GLY A 44 -9.30 5.20 -9.37
N ASP A 45 -10.58 5.49 -9.16
CA ASP A 45 -11.43 4.77 -8.20
C ASP A 45 -11.76 3.32 -8.60
N GLN A 46 -11.60 2.98 -9.88
CA GLN A 46 -11.78 1.62 -10.38
C GLN A 46 -10.52 0.75 -10.19
N GLY A 47 -9.43 1.33 -9.70
CA GLY A 47 -8.17 0.64 -9.44
C GLY A 47 -8.24 -0.37 -8.29
N PRO A 48 -7.17 -1.15 -8.10
CA PRO A 48 -7.06 -2.09 -6.99
C PRO A 48 -7.05 -1.36 -5.64
N SER A 49 -7.46 -2.03 -4.57
CA SER A 49 -7.19 -1.59 -3.20
C SER A 49 -5.71 -1.76 -2.94
N LEU A 50 -5.05 -0.75 -2.40
CA LEU A 50 -3.60 -0.75 -2.20
C LEU A 50 -3.27 -1.00 -0.73
N SER A 51 -2.39 -1.97 -0.49
CA SER A 51 -1.77 -2.21 0.80
C SER A 51 -0.25 -2.13 0.67
N LEU A 52 0.39 -1.48 1.63
CA LEU A 52 1.85 -1.42 1.74
C LEU A 52 2.31 -2.39 2.84
N GLN A 53 3.43 -3.08 2.65
CA GLN A 53 4.12 -3.80 3.72
C GLN A 53 5.53 -3.23 3.87
N THR A 54 5.95 -2.94 5.10
CA THR A 54 7.27 -2.35 5.42
C THR A 54 7.71 -2.70 6.85
N THR A 55 8.95 -2.40 7.22
CA THR A 55 9.41 -2.41 8.61
C THR A 55 8.99 -1.12 9.34
N GLY A 56 8.75 -1.21 10.64
CA GLY A 56 8.19 -0.11 11.44
C GLY A 56 9.24 0.88 11.96
N ASP A 57 10.51 0.49 12.00
CA ASP A 57 11.65 1.28 12.49
C ASP A 57 11.90 2.54 11.66
N ILE A 58 11.63 2.49 10.36
CA ILE A 58 11.78 3.63 9.44
C ILE A 58 10.50 4.42 9.19
N LEU A 59 9.36 4.00 9.74
CA LEU A 59 8.05 4.57 9.42
C LEU A 59 7.80 5.86 10.22
N THR A 60 7.63 6.97 9.52
CA THR A 60 7.25 8.25 10.15
C THR A 60 5.78 8.63 9.89
N PRO A 61 5.15 9.47 10.73
CA PRO A 61 3.81 9.97 10.49
C PRO A 61 3.63 10.67 9.13
N GLU A 62 4.67 11.38 8.68
CA GLU A 62 4.69 12.06 7.38
C GLU A 62 4.60 11.05 6.24
N MET A 63 5.42 9.98 6.29
CA MET A 63 5.39 8.91 5.29
C MET A 63 4.01 8.23 5.23
N VAL A 64 3.37 8.00 6.39
CA VAL A 64 2.00 7.45 6.47
C VAL A 64 1.00 8.36 5.76
N ALA A 65 1.04 9.66 6.05
CA ALA A 65 0.18 10.65 5.41
C ALA A 65 0.39 10.67 3.88
N GLU A 66 1.65 10.61 3.44
CA GLU A 66 2.03 10.66 2.03
C GLU A 66 1.56 9.43 1.24
N VAL A 67 1.64 8.22 1.80
CA VAL A 67 1.15 7.02 1.12
C VAL A 67 -0.38 6.94 1.12
N PHE A 68 -1.05 7.41 2.18
CA PHE A 68 -2.51 7.51 2.21
C PHE A 68 -3.04 8.54 1.21
N ALA A 69 -2.38 9.69 1.08
CA ALA A 69 -2.69 10.69 0.05
C ALA A 69 -2.56 10.14 -1.38
N ARG A 70 -1.76 9.08 -1.56
CA ARG A 70 -1.56 8.37 -2.84
C ARG A 70 -2.46 7.14 -3.02
N GLY A 71 -3.37 6.88 -2.08
CA GLY A 71 -4.42 5.88 -2.22
C GLY A 71 -4.13 4.53 -1.54
N VAL A 72 -3.04 4.42 -0.77
CA VAL A 72 -2.85 3.29 0.15
C VAL A 72 -3.95 3.31 1.21
N ARG A 73 -4.51 2.13 1.53
CA ARG A 73 -5.60 1.98 2.51
C ARG A 73 -5.18 1.23 3.76
N THR A 74 -4.13 0.44 3.65
CA THR A 74 -3.61 -0.40 4.74
C THR A 74 -2.09 -0.42 4.69
N ILE A 75 -1.47 -0.35 5.86
CA ILE A 75 -0.04 -0.55 6.04
C ILE A 75 0.12 -1.76 6.96
N ALA A 76 0.79 -2.79 6.47
CA ALA A 76 1.16 -3.98 7.22
C ALA A 76 2.60 -3.82 7.70
N ILE A 77 2.80 -3.79 9.02
CA ILE A 77 4.12 -3.62 9.62
C ILE A 77 4.63 -5.00 10.01
N ALA A 78 5.69 -5.46 9.32
CA ALA A 78 6.22 -6.81 9.50
C ALA A 78 7.12 -6.95 10.74
N SER A 79 7.68 -5.83 11.24
CA SER A 79 8.48 -5.76 12.46
C SER A 79 8.37 -4.35 13.06
N ILE A 80 8.15 -4.25 14.37
CA ILE A 80 8.23 -3.00 15.14
C ILE A 80 9.44 -3.16 16.04
N ASP A 81 10.62 -3.09 15.45
CA ASP A 81 11.84 -3.49 16.13
C ASP A 81 12.33 -2.45 17.13
N ASP A 82 11.75 -2.46 18.33
CA ASP A 82 12.39 -2.08 19.59
C ASP A 82 12.46 -3.28 20.57
N PHE A 83 12.10 -4.49 20.11
CA PHE A 83 12.04 -5.72 20.92
C PHE A 83 12.75 -6.92 20.26
N HIS A 84 13.88 -6.72 19.57
CA HIS A 84 14.83 -7.82 19.41
C HIS A 84 15.53 -8.09 20.75
N MET A 85 15.11 -9.17 21.43
CA MET A 85 15.88 -9.80 22.50
C MET A 85 16.99 -10.66 21.92
#